data_AF-A0AAD7S215-F1
#
_entry.id   AF-A0AAD7S215-F1
#
_cell.length_a   1.000
_cell.length_b   1.000
_cell.length_c   1.000
_cell.angle_alpha   90.00
_cell.angle_beta   90.00
_cell.angle_gamma   90.00
#
_symmetry.space_group_name_H-M   'P 1'
#
loop_
_entity.id
_entity.type
_entity.pdbx_description
1 polymer ?
#
loop_
_entity_poly.entity_id
_entity_poly.type
_entity_poly.pdbx_seq_one_letter_code
_entity_poly.pdbx_strand_id
1 'polypeptide(L)' 'MKWSWLSSYVMAMERPYPCQDLFTYCQEQGGVLNEDKARNVTRQLLGALQHCHDHGVMHRDVKPENILMRHKRSS' A
#
# COMPACT_ATOMS: atom_id res chain seq x y z
N MET A 1 -28.63 -30.85 -1.88
CA MET A 1 -28.22 -29.75 -0.98
C MET A 1 -26.69 -29.73 -0.93
N LYS A 2 -26.04 -28.79 -1.62
CA LYS A 2 -24.57 -28.65 -1.59
C LYS A 2 -24.22 -27.47 -0.68
N TRP A 3 -23.69 -27.77 0.51
CA TRP A 3 -23.00 -26.78 1.33
C TRP A 3 -21.63 -26.54 0.68
N SER A 4 -21.50 -25.50 -0.12
CA SER A 4 -20.18 -25.02 -0.56
C SER A 4 -19.55 -24.29 0.62
N TRP A 5 -18.59 -24.93 1.28
CA TRP A 5 -17.72 -24.25 2.22
C TRP A 5 -17.06 -23.06 1.49
N LEU A 6 -17.35 -21.85 1.93
CA LEU A 6 -16.56 -20.68 1.55
C LEU A 6 -15.21 -20.84 2.23
N SER A 7 -14.27 -21.53 1.58
CA SER A 7 -12.89 -21.59 2.02
C SER A 7 -12.35 -20.16 2.06
N SER A 8 -12.26 -19.61 3.27
CA SER A 8 -11.68 -18.29 3.51
C SER A 8 -10.21 -18.48 3.87
N TYR A 9 -9.34 -17.78 3.15
CA TYR A 9 -7.90 -17.78 3.40
C TYR A 9 -7.51 -16.47 4.09
N VAL A 10 -6.62 -16.55 5.06
CA VAL A 10 -6.05 -15.39 5.76
C VAL A 10 -4.55 -15.37 5.50
N MET A 11 -4.02 -14.19 5.16
CA MET A 11 -2.59 -13.96 5.02
C MET A 11 -2.11 -13.14 6.22
N ALA A 12 -1.23 -13.73 7.05
CA ALA A 12 -0.57 -13.01 8.12
C ALA A 12 0.76 -12.44 7.61
N MET A 13 0.96 -11.14 7.79
CA MET A 13 2.17 -10.41 7.39
C MET A 13 2.62 -9.50 8.53
N GLU A 14 3.90 -9.12 8.53
CA GLU A 14 4.40 -8.10 9.44
C GLU A 14 3.66 -6.77 9.20
N ARG A 15 3.23 -6.11 10.29
CA ARG A 15 2.67 -4.76 10.23
C ARG A 15 3.71 -3.76 10.77
N PRO A 16 4.29 -2.90 9.90
CA PRO A 16 5.22 -1.87 10.35
C PRO A 16 4.55 -0.93 11.36
N TYR A 17 5.25 -0.50 12.41
CA TYR A 17 4.72 0.47 13.36
C TYR A 17 5.72 1.61 13.63
N PRO A 18 5.28 2.88 13.61
CA PRO A 18 3.94 3.37 13.23
C PRO A 18 3.72 3.41 11.70
N CYS A 19 2.55 3.00 11.22
CA CYS A 19 2.14 3.13 9.82
C CYS A 19 0.64 3.42 9.65
N GLN A 20 0.29 3.98 8.49
CA GLN A 20 -1.07 4.13 7.98
C GLN A 20 -1.09 3.93 6.46
N ASP A 21 -2.26 3.74 5.85
CA ASP A 21 -2.35 3.65 4.38
C ASP A 21 -2.28 5.04 3.71
N LEU A 22 -1.93 5.06 2.42
CA LEU A 22 -1.75 6.29 1.64
C LEU A 22 -3.06 7.07 1.46
N PHE A 23 -4.21 6.39 1.40
CA PHE A 23 -5.51 7.05 1.30
C PHE A 23 -5.79 7.90 2.54
N THR A 24 -5.68 7.29 3.72
CA THR A 24 -5.83 7.96 5.02
C THR A 24 -4.83 9.11 5.15
N TYR A 25 -3.55 8.87 4.81
CA TYR A 25 -2.54 9.93 4.82
C TYR A 25 -2.94 11.11 3.91
N CYS A 26 -3.44 10.85 2.70
CA CYS A 26 -3.87 11.90 1.78
C CYS A 26 -5.03 12.74 2.34
N GLN A 27 -6.01 12.08 2.99
CA GLN A 27 -7.11 12.79 3.64
C GLN A 27 -6.65 13.70 4.77
N GLU A 28 -5.71 13.25 5.61
CA GLU A 28 -5.11 14.07 6.68
C GLU A 28 -4.35 15.29 6.14
N GLN A 29 -3.89 15.25 4.88
CA GLN A 29 -3.25 16.38 4.21
C GLN A 29 -4.23 17.31 3.50
N GLY A 30 -5.54 17.15 3.68
CA GLY A 30 -6.56 17.95 2.99
C GLY A 30 -7.04 17.34 1.67
N GLY A 31 -6.85 16.04 1.48
CA GLY A 31 -7.33 15.28 0.32
C GLY A 31 -6.43 15.31 -0.90
N VAL A 32 -5.42 16.19 -0.94
CA VAL A 32 -4.47 16.33 -2.05
C VAL A 32 -3.05 16.43 -1.51
N LEU A 33 -2.13 15.65 -2.10
CA LEU A 33 -0.71 15.78 -1.82
C LEU A 33 -0.10 16.89 -2.68
N ASN A 34 0.83 17.66 -2.12
CA ASN A 34 1.65 18.54 -2.91
C ASN A 34 2.53 17.73 -3.89
N GLU A 35 3.00 18.40 -4.95
CA GLU A 35 3.70 17.74 -6.04
C GLU A 35 4.95 16.99 -5.57
N ASP A 36 5.74 17.58 -4.67
CA ASP A 36 6.97 16.94 -4.18
C ASP A 36 6.69 15.66 -3.37
N LYS A 37 5.64 15.65 -2.54
CA LYS A 37 5.22 14.43 -1.82
C LYS A 37 4.70 13.40 -2.79
N ALA A 38 3.84 13.78 -3.73
CA ALA A 38 3.29 12.89 -4.75
C ALA A 38 4.41 12.25 -5.58
N ARG A 39 5.38 13.05 -6.07
CA ARG A 39 6.55 12.59 -6.81
C ARG A 39 7.36 11.56 -6.01
N ASN A 40 7.59 11.82 -4.72
CA ASN A 40 8.34 10.92 -3.85
C ASN A 40 7.63 9.59 -3.58
N VAL A 41 6.31 9.62 -3.40
CA VAL A 41 5.49 8.40 -3.24
C VAL A 41 5.47 7.61 -4.55
N THR A 42 5.17 8.25 -5.67
CA THR A 42 5.12 7.59 -6.99
C THR A 42 6.46 6.96 -7.35
N ARG A 43 7.58 7.63 -7.11
CA ARG A 43 8.92 7.07 -7.36
C ARG A 43 9.17 5.77 -6.58
N GLN A 44 8.77 5.74 -5.30
CA GLN A 44 8.92 4.53 -4.47
C GLN A 44 7.98 3.41 -4.93
N LEU A 45 6.73 3.75 -5.25
CA LEU A 45 5.75 2.80 -5.77
C LEU A 45 6.22 2.16 -7.09
N LEU A 46 6.71 2.97 -8.03
CA LEU A 46 7.24 2.47 -9.30
C LEU A 46 8.44 1.55 -9.11
N GLY A 47 9.34 1.87 -8.17
CA GLY A 47 10.44 0.98 -7.81
C GLY A 47 9.97 -0.37 -7.25
N ALA A 48 8.95 -0.37 -6.38
CA ALA A 48 8.36 -1.60 -5.85
C ALA A 48 7.66 -2.43 -6.94
N LEU A 49 6.90 -1.78 -7.84
CA LEU A 49 6.24 -2.46 -8.96
C LEU A 49 7.24 -3.03 -9.95
N GLN A 50 8.32 -2.31 -10.25
CA GLN A 50 9.41 -2.83 -11.08
C GLN A 50 9.99 -4.10 -10.45
N HIS A 51 10.30 -4.07 -9.15
CA HIS A 51 10.77 -5.27 -8.45
C HIS A 51 9.79 -6.44 -8.55
N CYS A 52 8.48 -6.20 -8.39
CA CYS A 52 7.48 -7.25 -8.60
C CYS A 52 7.53 -7.80 -10.04
N HIS A 53 7.57 -6.92 -11.04
CA HIS A 53 7.57 -7.31 -12.45
C HIS A 53 8.83 -8.09 -12.84
N ASP A 54 10.00 -7.71 -12.31
CA ASP A 54 11.26 -8.43 -12.53
C ASP A 54 11.19 -9.89 -12.03
N HIS A 55 10.31 -10.17 -11.05
CA HIS A 55 10.05 -11.50 -10.51
C HIS A 55 8.78 -12.15 -11.08
N GLY A 56 8.21 -11.60 -12.16
CA GLY A 56 7.01 -12.13 -12.81
C GLY A 56 5.72 -11.96 -12.00
N VAL A 57 5.72 -11.09 -10.99
CA VAL A 57 4.56 -10.82 -10.13
C VAL A 57 3.86 -9.54 -10.56
N MET A 58 2.56 -9.62 -10.82
CA MET A 58 1.70 -8.44 -10.97
C MET A 58 0.90 -8.20 -9.68
N HIS A 59 0.98 -7.00 -9.11
CA HIS A 59 0.25 -6.64 -7.88
C HIS A 59 -1.28 -6.70 -8.08
N ARG A 60 -1.77 -6.28 -9.25
CA ARG A 60 -3.19 -6.28 -9.70
C ARG A 60 -4.17 -5.42 -8.90
N ASP A 61 -3.85 -5.01 -7.68
CA ASP A 61 -4.71 -4.15 -6.85
C ASP A 61 -3.94 -2.93 -6.33
N VAL A 62 -3.32 -2.18 -7.25
CA VAL A 62 -2.57 -0.97 -6.90
C VAL A 62 -3.56 0.17 -6.70
N LYS A 63 -3.74 0.56 -5.44
CA LYS A 63 -4.58 1.69 -5.03
C LYS A 63 -4.06 2.27 -3.71
N PRO A 64 -4.39 3.52 -3.36
CA PRO A 64 -3.86 4.18 -2.16
C PRO A 64 -4.09 3.39 -0.85
N GLU A 65 -5.19 2.67 -0.73
CA GLU A 65 -5.55 1.85 0.44
C GLU A 65 -4.60 0.67 0.65
N ASN A 66 -3.93 0.19 -0.40
CA ASN A 66 -3.00 -0.93 -0.37
C ASN A 66 -1.53 -0.49 -0.27
N ILE A 67 -1.26 0.80 -0.06
CA ILE A 67 0.09 1.35 0.07
C ILE A 67 0.30 1.83 1.50
N LEU A 68 1.20 1.18 2.23
CA LEU A 68 1.51 1.57 3.61
C LEU A 68 2.58 2.67 3.66
N MET A 69 2.27 3.73 4.38
CA MET A 69 3.12 4.88 4.70
C MET A 69 3.70 4.73 6.11
N ARG A 70 5.02 4.81 6.24
CA ARG A 70 5.71 4.82 7.53
C ARG A 70 5.82 6.25 8.05
N HIS A 71 5.43 6.52 9.30
CA HIS A 71 5.70 7.83 9.88
C HIS A 71 7.19 7.99 10.17
N LYS A 72 7.76 9.14 9.80
CA LYS A 72 9.09 9.50 10.28
C LYS A 72 9.00 9.69 11.78
N ARG A 73 9.83 8.99 12.55
CA ARG A 73 10.01 9.29 13.97
C ARG A 73 10.52 10.73 14.04
N SER A 74 9.74 11.62 14.65
CA SER A 74 10.25 12.90 15.11
C SER A 74 11.44 12.62 16.02
N SER A 75 12.62 13.05 15.59
CA SER A 75 13.83 13.07 16.42
C SER A 75 13.69 14.13 17.50
#